data_AF-G5Q3I1-F1
#
_entry.id   AF-G5Q3I1-F1
#
_cell.length_a   1.000
_cell.length_b   1.000
_cell.length_c   1.000
_cell.angle_alpha   90.00
_cell.angle_beta   90.00
_cell.angle_gamma   90.00
#
_symmetry.space_group_name_H-M   'P 1'
#
loop_
_entity.id
_entity.type
_entity.pdbx_description
1 polymer ?
#
loop_
_entity_poly.entity_id
_entity_poly.type
_entity_poly.pdbx_seq_one_letter_code
_entity_poly.pdbx_strand_id
1 'polypeptide(L)'
;MASGDITRYVITVTFHEDSLTEINELNNHLTRSGFLLTLTDDEGNVHELGTNTFGFVSAQSESRDYFSFVLALRALMKSKRLSPDLQKAR
;
A
#
# COMPACT_ATOMS: atom_id res chain seq x y z
N MET A 1 -7.14 3.45 27.88
CA MET A 1 -6.53 4.27 26.82
C MET A 1 -6.27 3.32 25.67
N ALA A 2 -6.96 3.48 24.53
CA ALA A 2 -6.70 2.63 23.37
C ALA A 2 -5.46 3.19 22.67
N SER A 3 -4.27 2.73 23.07
CA SER A 3 -3.12 2.80 22.17
C SER A 3 -3.47 1.85 21.02
N GLY A 4 -4.06 2.39 19.95
CA GLY A 4 -4.35 1.59 18.76
C GLY A 4 -3.03 1.00 18.29
N ASP A 5 -2.93 -0.32 18.30
CA ASP A 5 -1.76 -1.03 17.78
C ASP A 5 -1.54 -0.54 16.35
N ILE A 6 -0.44 0.18 16.14
CA ILE A 6 -0.09 0.70 14.81
C ILE A 6 0.19 -0.52 13.95
N THR A 7 -0.69 -0.78 13.01
CA THR A 7 -0.54 -1.87 12.07
C THR A 7 0.11 -1.37 10.79
N ARG A 8 1.16 -2.07 10.39
CA ARG A 8 1.89 -1.82 9.17
C ARG A 8 1.52 -2.89 8.15
N TYR A 9 1.36 -2.48 6.90
CA TYR A 9 1.02 -3.35 5.80
C TYR A 9 2.01 -3.17 4.66
N VAL A 10 2.30 -4.27 3.98
CA VAL A 10 2.99 -4.33 2.70
C VAL A 10 1.94 -4.64 1.63
N ILE A 11 1.94 -3.82 0.59
CA ILE A 11 1.01 -3.91 -0.52
C ILE A 11 1.80 -4.20 -1.77
N THR A 12 1.46 -5.26 -2.48
CA THR A 12 2.00 -5.52 -3.80
C THR A 12 0.89 -5.36 -4.83
N VAL A 13 1.07 -4.44 -5.77
CA VAL A 13 0.11 -4.19 -6.84
C VAL A 13 0.54 -4.95 -8.08
N THR A 14 -0.28 -5.87 -8.56
CA THR A 14 -0.01 -6.61 -9.79
C THR A 14 -0.93 -6.13 -10.91
N PHE A 15 -0.36 -5.77 -12.05
CA PHE A 15 -1.08 -5.43 -13.27
C PHE A 15 -0.28 -5.78 -14.52
N HIS A 16 -0.97 -5.87 -15.66
CA HIS A 16 -0.31 -5.92 -16.94
C HIS A 16 0.18 -4.51 -17.26
N GLU A 17 1.47 -4.29 -17.07
CA GLU A 17 2.14 -3.04 -17.36
C GLU A 17 2.43 -3.00 -18.87
N ASP A 18 1.71 -2.16 -19.61
CA ASP A 18 1.99 -1.94 -21.03
C ASP A 18 3.11 -0.89 -21.21
N SER A 19 3.37 -0.05 -20.20
CA SER A 19 4.41 0.99 -20.23
C SER A 19 4.94 1.42 -18.85
N LEU A 20 6.21 1.84 -18.81
CA LEU A 20 6.85 2.50 -17.66
C LEU A 20 6.09 3.75 -17.18
N THR A 21 5.31 4.39 -18.07
CA THR A 21 4.45 5.53 -17.72
C THR A 21 3.40 5.14 -16.68
N GLU A 22 2.80 3.96 -16.79
CA GLU A 22 1.74 3.51 -15.87
C GLU A 22 2.30 3.21 -14.48
N ILE A 23 3.51 2.67 -14.41
CA ILE A 23 4.25 2.46 -13.16
C ILE A 23 4.51 3.80 -12.48
N ASN A 24 4.93 4.81 -13.24
CA ASN A 24 5.20 6.15 -12.72
C ASN A 24 3.91 6.83 -12.22
N GLU A 25 2.81 6.72 -12.96
CA GLU A 25 1.50 7.22 -12.54
C GLU A 25 1.01 6.55 -11.24
N LEU A 26 1.13 5.22 -11.14
CA LEU A 26 0.78 4.47 -9.95
C LEU A 26 1.62 4.92 -8.74
N ASN A 27 2.94 5.01 -8.91
CA ASN A 27 3.86 5.49 -7.88
C ASN A 27 3.51 6.90 -7.42
N ASN A 28 3.31 7.83 -8.35
CA ASN A 28 2.95 9.21 -8.00
C ASN A 28 1.61 9.30 -7.27
N HIS A 29 0.64 8.48 -7.67
CA HIS A 29 -0.67 8.50 -7.02
C HIS A 29 -0.61 7.95 -5.60
N LEU A 30 0.05 6.80 -5.41
CA LEU A 30 0.13 6.15 -4.12
C LEU A 30 0.99 6.95 -3.15
N THR A 31 2.16 7.43 -3.57
CA THR A 31 3.00 8.30 -2.72
C THR A 31 2.27 9.58 -2.29
N ARG A 32 1.50 10.21 -3.20
CA ARG A 32 0.67 11.38 -2.88
C ARG A 32 -0.52 11.06 -1.96
N SER A 33 -0.98 9.82 -1.95
CA SER A 33 -2.04 9.33 -1.08
C SER A 33 -1.52 8.89 0.30
N GLY A 34 -0.22 9.04 0.56
CA GLY A 34 0.41 8.70 1.85
C GLY A 34 0.96 7.27 1.95
N PHE A 35 1.01 6.53 0.85
CA PHE A 35 1.73 5.26 0.81
C PHE A 35 3.23 5.48 0.80
N LEU A 36 3.96 4.57 1.44
CA LEU A 36 5.39 4.65 1.63
C LEU A 36 6.12 3.74 0.65
N LEU A 37 7.32 4.12 0.22
CA LEU A 37 8.22 3.27 -0.55
C LEU A 37 9.22 2.53 0.34
N THR A 38 9.19 2.83 1.63
CA THR A 38 9.98 2.17 2.66
C THR A 38 9.08 1.78 3.81
N LEU A 39 9.47 0.72 4.52
CA LEU A 39 8.77 0.31 5.72
C LEU A 39 9.78 0.03 6.83
N THR A 40 9.46 0.51 8.02
CA THR A 40 10.24 0.21 9.23
C THR A 40 9.71 -1.09 9.84
N ASP A 41 10.60 -2.06 10.05
CA ASP A 41 10.29 -3.29 10.77
C ASP A 41 10.11 -3.04 12.27
N ASP A 42 9.72 -4.07 13.01
CA ASP A 42 9.54 -3.99 14.47
C ASP A 42 10.86 -3.79 15.25
N GLU A 43 12.01 -4.03 14.61
CA GLU A 43 13.35 -3.77 15.17
C GLU A 43 13.82 -2.32 14.93
N GLY A 44 13.08 -1.54 14.14
CA GLY A 44 13.39 -0.15 13.82
C GLY A 44 14.24 0.03 12.56
N ASN A 45 14.52 -1.03 11.80
CA ASN A 45 15.28 -0.94 10.56
C ASN A 45 14.37 -0.54 9.40
N VAL A 46 14.85 0.38 8.57
CA VAL A 46 14.13 0.83 7.37
C VAL A 46 14.48 -0.08 6.19
N HIS A 47 13.46 -0.68 5.59
CA HIS A 47 13.58 -1.50 4.40
C HIS A 47 13.02 -0.76 3.18
N GLU A 48 13.72 -0.82 2.05
CA GLU A 48 13.16 -0.39 0.77
C GLU A 48 12.16 -1.43 0.25
N LEU A 49 11.02 -0.96 -0.22
CA LEU A 49 10.01 -1.78 -0.84
C LEU A 49 10.31 -1.84 -2.35
N GLY A 50 10.16 -3.03 -2.93
CA GLY A 50 10.44 -3.26 -4.34
C GLY A 50 9.47 -2.57 -5.29
N THR A 51 9.68 -2.74 -6.60
CA THR A 51 8.76 -2.22 -7.63
C THR A 51 7.32 -2.66 -7.36
N ASN A 52 6.37 -1.74 -7.52
CA ASN A 52 4.95 -1.93 -7.25
C ASN A 52 4.63 -2.40 -5.82
N THR A 53 5.55 -2.19 -4.89
CA THR A 53 5.38 -2.55 -3.49
C THR A 53 5.36 -1.30 -2.63
N PHE A 54 4.37 -1.20 -1.75
CA PHE A 54 4.09 0.01 -0.98
C PHE A 54 3.75 -0.31 0.48
N GLY A 55 4.19 0.58 1.36
CA GLY A 55 3.92 0.53 2.78
C GLY A 55 2.67 1.33 3.11
N PHE A 56 1.84 0.81 4.01
CA PHE A 56 0.72 1.55 4.58
C PHE A 56 0.71 1.37 6.09
N VAL A 57 0.55 2.46 6.82
CA VAL A 57 0.56 2.47 8.28
C VAL A 57 -0.76 3.02 8.76
N SER A 58 -1.46 2.26 9.59
CA SER A 58 -2.73 2.69 10.17
C SER A 58 -2.83 2.34 11.66
N ALA A 59 -3.58 3.16 12.38
CA ALA A 59 -3.89 2.97 13.79
C ALA A 59 -5.32 2.43 14.00
N GLN A 60 -6.03 2.06 12.93
CA GLN A 60 -7.39 1.52 13.02
C GLN A 60 -7.39 -0.01 13.06
N SER A 61 -8.57 -0.58 13.24
CA SER A 61 -8.77 -2.03 13.18
C SER A 61 -8.58 -2.54 11.75
N GLU A 62 -7.92 -3.70 11.61
CA GLU A 62 -7.54 -4.34 10.35
C GLU A 62 -8.66 -4.40 9.31
N SER A 63 -9.88 -4.75 9.73
CA SER A 63 -11.04 -4.85 8.85
C SER A 63 -11.46 -3.52 8.22
N ARG A 64 -11.33 -2.41 8.96
CA ARG A 64 -11.75 -1.07 8.50
C ARG A 64 -10.69 -0.44 7.61
N ASP A 65 -9.42 -0.71 7.91
CA ASP A 65 -8.30 -0.32 7.08
C ASP A 65 -8.32 -1.05 5.75
N TYR A 66 -8.47 -2.38 5.76
CA TYR A 66 -8.57 -3.19 4.54
C TYR A 66 -9.71 -2.71 3.64
N PHE A 67 -10.90 -2.45 4.19
CA PHE A 67 -12.05 -2.00 3.41
C PHE A 67 -11.85 -0.60 2.79
N SER A 68 -11.39 0.36 3.59
CA SER A 68 -11.15 1.73 3.12
C SER A 68 -10.04 1.78 2.07
N PHE A 69 -9.00 0.99 2.28
CA PHE A 69 -7.88 0.80 1.36
C PHE A 69 -8.32 0.17 0.04
N VAL A 70 -9.00 -0.99 0.08
CA VAL A 70 -9.48 -1.67 -1.13
C VAL A 70 -10.47 -0.81 -1.89
N LEU A 71 -11.27 0.02 -1.21
CA LEU A 71 -12.17 0.96 -1.87
C LEU A 71 -11.42 2.11 -2.55
N ALA A 72 -10.41 2.69 -1.90
CA ALA A 72 -9.58 3.75 -2.48
C ALA A 72 -8.79 3.23 -3.69
N LEU A 73 -8.16 2.06 -3.55
CA LEU A 73 -7.53 1.38 -4.68
C LEU A 73 -8.54 1.05 -5.76
N ARG A 74 -9.72 0.48 -5.46
CA ARG A 74 -10.74 0.20 -6.50
C ARG A 74 -11.20 1.44 -7.23
N ALA A 75 -11.35 2.56 -6.54
CA ALA A 75 -11.73 3.83 -7.16
C ALA A 75 -10.64 4.31 -8.12
N LEU A 76 -9.36 4.13 -7.75
CA LEU A 76 -8.21 4.43 -8.59
C LEU A 76 -8.08 3.48 -9.79
N MET A 77 -8.32 2.20 -9.55
CA MET A 77 -8.06 1.09 -10.47
C MET A 77 -9.25 0.79 -11.39
N LYS A 78 -10.38 1.51 -11.30
CA LYS A 78 -11.54 1.32 -12.19
C LYS A 78 -11.22 1.49 -13.69
N SER A 79 -10.05 2.05 -14.01
CA SER A 79 -9.54 2.26 -15.37
C SER A 79 -8.65 1.12 -15.90
N LYS A 80 -8.00 0.33 -15.02
CA LYS A 80 -6.99 -0.69 -15.40
C LYS A 80 -7.12 -1.93 -14.53
N ARG A 81 -7.02 -3.13 -15.12
CA ARG A 81 -7.31 -4.44 -14.50
C ARG A 81 -6.27 -4.86 -13.43
N LEU A 82 -6.14 -4.07 -12.36
CA LEU A 82 -5.17 -4.23 -11.28
C LEU A 82 -5.72 -5.11 -10.15
N SER A 83 -4.86 -5.97 -9.59
CA SER A 83 -5.16 -6.81 -8.41
C SER A 83 -4.16 -6.52 -7.30
N PRO A 84 -4.57 -5.88 -6.19
CA PRO A 84 -3.69 -5.65 -5.04
C PRO A 84 -3.66 -6.87 -4.12
N ASP A 85 -2.47 -7.23 -3.66
CA ASP A 85 -2.26 -8.14 -2.54
C ASP A 85 -1.84 -7.32 -1.31
N LEU A 86 -2.56 -7.51 -0.21
CA LEU A 86 -2.34 -6.78 1.05
C LEU A 86 -1.89 -7.77 2.11
N GLN A 87 -0.66 -7.62 2.57
CA GLN A 87 -0.07 -8.45 3.61
C GLN A 87 0.27 -7.60 4.83
N LYS A 88 0.04 -8.14 6.02
CA LYS A 88 0.49 -7.51 7.25
C LYS A 88 2.02 -7.61 7.31
N ALA A 89 2.68 -6.49 7.58
CA ALA A 89 4.11 -6.51 7.83
C ALA A 89 4.39 -7.22 9.15
N ARG A 90 5.48 -7.98 9.18
CA ARG A 90 5.96 -8.67 10.38
C ARG A 90 6.94 -7.82 11.16
#